data_AF-A0A7K0Y033-F1
#
_entry.id   AF-A0A7K0Y033-F1
#
_cell.length_a   1.000
_cell.length_b   1.000
_cell.length_c   1.000
_cell.angle_alpha   90.00
_cell.angle_beta   90.00
_cell.angle_gamma   90.00
#
_symmetry.space_group_name_H-M   'P 1'
#
loop_
_entity.id
_entity.type
_entity.pdbx_description
1 polymer ?
#
loop_
_entity_poly.entity_id
_entity_poly.type
_entity_poly.pdbx_seq_one_letter_code
_entity_poly.pdbx_strand_id
1 'polypeptide(L)'
;GVIAGGAARIILEEAGVHDILAKSLGSANAINVARATIEGLRTLQRPDVVAKRRGIPAESFAPKGMLNAYNERQKALAAGEAH
;
A
#
# COMPACT_ATOMS: atom_id res chain seq x y z
N GLY A 1 11.21 7.08 4.18
CA GLY A 1 10.46 8.29 4.52
C GLY A 1 9.34 8.54 3.52
N VAL A 2 8.34 9.31 3.92
CA VAL A 2 7.19 9.68 3.07
C VAL A 2 7.52 10.93 2.25
N ILE A 3 7.56 10.79 0.92
CA ILE A 3 7.75 11.90 -0.02
C ILE A 3 6.44 12.12 -0.77
N ALA A 4 5.67 13.11 -0.31
CA ALA A 4 4.36 13.44 -0.85
C ALA A 4 4.03 14.93 -0.64
N GLY A 5 3.05 15.44 -1.40
CA GLY A 5 2.46 16.77 -1.15
C GLY A 5 1.62 16.79 0.13
N GLY A 6 1.39 17.98 0.71
CA GLY A 6 0.88 18.13 2.09
C GLY A 6 -0.32 17.24 2.47
N ALA A 7 -1.42 17.30 1.71
CA ALA A 7 -2.62 16.50 2.01
C ALA A 7 -2.36 14.99 1.93
N ALA A 8 -1.65 14.53 0.90
CA ALA A 8 -1.32 13.11 0.73
C ALA A 8 -0.33 12.64 1.80
N ARG A 9 0.64 13.48 2.16
CA ARG A 9 1.65 13.18 3.19
C ARG A 9 1.00 12.90 4.54
N ILE A 10 0.11 13.78 5.00
CA ILE A 10 -0.60 13.62 6.28
C ILE A 10 -1.36 12.29 6.28
N ILE A 11 -2.13 12.01 5.23
CA ILE A 11 -2.90 10.77 5.14
C ILE A 11 -2.00 9.53 5.17
N LEU A 12 -0.87 9.56 4.45
CA LEU A 12 0.05 8.42 4.37
C LEU A 12 0.80 8.18 5.69
N GLU A 13 1.24 9.25 6.36
CA GLU A 13 1.86 9.18 7.69
C GLU A 13 0.87 8.63 8.73
N GLU A 14 -0.37 9.13 8.76
CA GLU A 14 -1.43 8.63 9.65
C GLU A 14 -1.87 7.19 9.33
N ALA A 15 -1.75 6.77 8.07
CA ALA A 15 -1.98 5.38 7.67
C ALA A 15 -0.84 4.43 8.07
N GLY A 16 0.22 4.94 8.72
CA GLY A 16 1.38 4.15 9.14
C GLY A 16 2.33 3.79 8.00
N VAL A 17 2.28 4.51 6.87
CA VAL A 17 3.20 4.27 5.74
C VAL A 17 4.51 4.99 6.02
N HIS A 18 5.60 4.23 6.11
CA HIS A 18 6.93 4.79 6.43
C HIS A 18 7.75 5.17 5.18
N ASP A 19 7.53 4.47 4.07
CA ASP A 19 8.34 4.58 2.85
C ASP A 19 7.45 4.57 1.61
N ILE A 20 7.25 5.74 1.00
CA ILE A 20 6.44 5.89 -0.22
C ILE A 20 6.78 7.17 -0.98
N LEU A 21 6.64 7.12 -2.31
CA LEU A 21 6.67 8.28 -3.20
C LEU A 21 5.25 8.54 -3.73
N ALA A 22 4.76 9.77 -3.60
CA ALA A 22 3.49 10.17 -4.16
C ALA A 22 3.54 11.58 -4.76
N LYS A 23 2.82 11.78 -5.87
CA LYS A 23 2.71 13.06 -6.56
C LYS A 23 1.26 13.31 -6.98
N SER A 24 0.73 14.50 -6.68
CA SER A 24 -0.53 14.96 -7.28
C SER A 24 -0.28 15.44 -8.71
N LEU A 25 -1.04 14.90 -9.67
CA LEU A 25 -0.91 15.18 -11.10
C LEU A 25 -2.06 16.03 -11.68
N GLY A 26 -3.03 16.42 -10.84
CA GLY A 26 -4.22 17.15 -11.27
C GLY A 26 -4.46 18.39 -10.42
N SER A 27 -5.60 18.40 -9.72
CA SER A 27 -5.98 19.54 -8.86
C SER A 27 -4.96 19.78 -7.74
N ALA A 28 -4.66 21.06 -7.49
CA ALA A 28 -3.92 21.50 -6.31
C ALA A 28 -4.82 21.70 -5.07
N ASN A 29 -6.14 21.58 -5.21
CA ASN A 29 -7.07 21.72 -4.09
C ASN A 29 -6.87 20.57 -3.08
N ALA A 30 -6.62 20.91 -1.82
CA ALA A 30 -6.29 19.95 -0.77
C ALA A 30 -7.37 18.87 -0.55
N ILE A 31 -8.65 19.23 -0.65
CA ILE A 31 -9.76 18.29 -0.47
C ILE A 31 -9.76 17.26 -1.62
N ASN A 32 -9.54 17.71 -2.85
CA ASN A 32 -9.47 16.82 -4.00
C ASN A 32 -8.26 15.89 -3.94
N VAL A 33 -7.10 16.40 -3.51
CA VAL A 33 -5.90 15.57 -3.30
C VAL A 33 -6.15 14.54 -2.19
N ALA A 34 -6.78 14.93 -1.09
CA ALA A 34 -7.14 14.00 -0.02
C ALA A 34 -8.06 12.89 -0.53
N ARG A 35 -9.15 13.23 -1.23
CA ARG A 35 -10.08 12.26 -1.83
C ARG A 35 -9.37 11.32 -2.81
N ALA A 36 -8.53 11.86 -3.68
CA ALA A 36 -7.76 11.06 -4.63
C ALA A 36 -6.76 10.12 -3.92
N THR A 37 -6.15 10.57 -2.83
CA THR A 37 -5.22 9.74 -2.03
C THR A 37 -5.96 8.57 -1.38
N ILE A 38 -7.12 8.83 -0.76
CA ILE A 38 -7.95 7.78 -0.18
C ILE A 38 -8.43 6.79 -1.25
N GLU A 39 -8.88 7.27 -2.41
CA GLU A 39 -9.28 6.39 -3.51
C GLU A 39 -8.10 5.54 -4.01
N GLY A 40 -6.92 6.13 -4.18
CA GLY A 40 -5.70 5.40 -4.54
C GLY A 40 -5.43 4.25 -3.57
N LEU A 41 -5.47 4.50 -2.26
CA LEU A 41 -5.29 3.47 -1.23
C LEU A 41 -6.36 2.37 -1.31
N ARG A 42 -7.63 2.72 -1.56
CA ARG A 42 -8.74 1.74 -1.68
C ARG A 42 -8.60 0.81 -2.87
N THR A 43 -7.96 1.26 -3.95
CA THR A 43 -7.77 0.44 -5.16
C THR A 43 -6.65 -0.60 -5.04
N LEU A 44 -5.77 -0.48 -4.03
CA LEU A 44 -4.69 -1.43 -3.80
C LEU A 44 -5.24 -2.82 -3.44
N GLN A 45 -4.58 -3.87 -3.95
CA GLN A 45 -4.96 -5.25 -3.71
C GLN A 45 -3.77 -6.04 -3.18
N ARG A 46 -4.00 -6.84 -2.14
CA ARG A 46 -3.00 -7.75 -1.60
C ARG A 46 -2.82 -8.99 -2.50
N PRO A 47 -1.61 -9.56 -2.58
CA PRO A 47 -1.35 -10.72 -3.43
C PRO A 47 -2.18 -11.95 -3.05
N ASP A 48 -2.45 -12.19 -1.76
CA ASP A 48 -3.26 -13.32 -1.28
C ASP A 48 -4.74 -13.20 -1.68
N VAL A 49 -5.31 -12.00 -1.62
CA VAL A 49 -6.68 -11.73 -2.07
C VAL A 49 -6.81 -11.96 -3.57
N VAL A 50 -5.82 -11.52 -4.36
CA VAL A 50 -5.80 -11.73 -5.81
C VAL A 50 -5.63 -13.22 -6.15
N ALA A 51 -4.74 -13.93 -5.47
CA ALA A 51 -4.55 -15.37 -5.64
C ALA A 51 -5.83 -16.15 -5.36
N LYS A 52 -6.49 -15.87 -4.24
CA LYS A 52 -7.78 -16.48 -3.88
C LYS A 52 -8.86 -16.19 -4.92
N ARG A 53 -8.96 -14.95 -5.40
CA ARG A 53 -9.94 -14.55 -6.42
C ARG A 53 -9.70 -15.25 -7.77
N ARG A 54 -8.43 -15.45 -8.15
CA ARG A 54 -8.04 -16.04 -9.44
C ARG A 54 -7.91 -17.57 -9.40
N GLY A 55 -7.85 -18.19 -8.22
CA GLY A 55 -7.64 -19.62 -8.06
C GLY A 55 -6.24 -20.11 -8.48
N ILE A 56 -5.26 -19.21 -8.54
CA ILE A 56 -3.88 -19.53 -8.90
C ILE A 56 -2.93 -19.08 -7.77
N PRO A 57 -1.80 -19.78 -7.56
CA PRO A 57 -0.81 -19.39 -6.54
C PRO A 57 -0.25 -17.98 -6.78
N ALA A 58 0.05 -17.24 -5.71
CA ALA A 58 0.59 -15.88 -5.82
C ALA A 58 1.93 -15.84 -6.55
N GLU A 59 2.73 -16.90 -6.40
CA GLU A 59 4.03 -17.12 -7.04
C GLU A 59 3.95 -17.07 -8.57
N SER A 60 2.77 -17.37 -9.14
CA SER A 60 2.58 -17.40 -10.59
C SER A 60 2.49 -16.00 -11.23
N PHE A 61 2.13 -14.96 -10.46
CA PHE A 61 1.92 -13.62 -11.00
C PHE A 61 2.64 -12.51 -10.21
N ALA A 62 2.99 -12.74 -8.94
CA ALA A 62 3.66 -11.76 -8.11
C ALA A 62 5.19 -11.88 -8.27
N PRO A 63 5.93 -10.76 -8.38
CA PRO A 63 7.38 -10.78 -8.36
C PRO A 63 7.93 -11.38 -7.05
N LYS A 64 8.98 -12.22 -7.15
CA LYS A 64 9.54 -12.96 -6.00
C LYS A 64 9.94 -12.04 -4.84
N GLY A 65 10.61 -10.92 -5.11
CA GLY A 65 11.05 -9.98 -4.07
C GLY A 65 9.88 -9.37 -3.28
N MET A 66 8.81 -8.99 -3.98
CA MET A 66 7.58 -8.48 -3.35
C MET A 66 6.92 -9.57 -2.49
N LEU A 67 6.80 -10.78 -3.02
CA LEU A 67 6.14 -11.89 -2.33
C LEU A 67 6.90 -12.31 -1.07
N ASN A 68 8.23 -12.34 -1.12
CA ASN A 68 9.08 -12.64 0.03
C ASN A 68 8.87 -11.61 1.14
N ALA A 69 8.98 -10.32 0.83
CA ALA A 69 8.76 -9.24 1.79
C ALA A 69 7.36 -9.29 2.43
N TYR A 70 6.33 -9.59 1.62
CA TYR A 70 4.97 -9.77 2.11
C TYR A 70 4.85 -10.97 3.08
N ASN A 71 5.39 -12.12 2.70
CA ASN A 71 5.34 -13.33 3.51
C ASN A 71 6.12 -13.20 4.83
N GLU A 72 7.28 -12.52 4.80
CA GLU A 72 8.05 -12.18 5.99
C GLU A 72 7.25 -11.30 6.95
N ARG A 73 6.59 -10.26 6.44
CA ARG A 73 5.71 -9.40 7.26
C ARG A 73 4.52 -10.17 7.83
N GLN A 74 3.89 -11.07 7.06
CA GLN A 74 2.78 -11.89 7.58
C GLN A 74 3.25 -12.86 8.68
N LYS A 75 4.45 -13.43 8.56
CA LYS A 75 5.04 -14.27 9.62
C LYS A 75 5.32 -13.46 10.89
N ALA A 76 5.91 -12.27 10.76
CA ALA A 76 6.15 -11.38 11.90
C ALA A 76 4.84 -10.95 12.60
N LEU A 77 3.78 -10.68 11.83
CA LEU A 77 2.44 -10.41 12.36
C LEU A 77 1.88 -11.62 13.11
N ALA A 78 2.00 -12.83 12.56
CA ALA A 78 1.54 -14.05 13.20
C ALA A 78 2.32 -14.39 14.48
N ALA A 79 3.59 -13.98 14.57
CA ALA A 79 4.44 -14.10 15.75
C ALA A 79 4.18 -13.01 16.82
N GLY A 80 3.38 -11.98 16.50
CA GLY A 80 3.10 -10.87 17.42
C GLY A 80 4.25 -9.86 17.56
N GLU A 81 5.24 -9.89 16.67
CA GLU A 81 6.49 -9.13 16.79
C GLU A 81 6.43 -7.74 16.14
N ALA A 82 5.35 -7.42 15.42
CA ALA A 82 5.31 -6.22 14.61
C ALA A 82 3.92 -5.57 14.63
N HIS A 83 3.84 -4.37 15.22
CA HIS A 83 2.70 -3.47 15.17
C HIS A 83 2.62 -2.73 13.83
#